data_AF-E2B7T1-F1
#
_entry.id   AF-E2B7T1-F1
#
_cell.length_a   1.000
_cell.length_b   1.000
_cell.length_c   1.000
_cell.angle_alpha   90.00
_cell.angle_beta   90.00
_cell.angle_gamma   90.00
#
_symmetry.space_group_name_H-M   'P 1'
#
loop_
_entity.id
_entity.type
_entity.pdbx_description
1 polymer ?
#
loop_
_entity_poly.entity_id
_entity_poly.type
_entity_poly.pdbx_seq_one_letter_code
_entity_poly.pdbx_strand_id
1 'polypeptide(L)'
;MHVRTRIALGKTRKNHNQSGAIIKEDDMKLAYVILPKDQSFVFPKLFQDVKSDVDDKSINEAQKDLKDFLETSKAPGMPAWFRI
;
A
#
# COMPACT_ATOMS: atom_id res chain seq x y z
N MET A 1 23.44 -23.33 19.38
CA MET A 1 22.15 -22.90 18.79
C MET A 1 21.24 -22.49 19.92
N HIS A 2 20.57 -21.34 19.83
CA HIS A 2 19.74 -20.81 20.92
C HIS A 2 18.44 -20.21 20.35
N VAL A 3 17.32 -20.45 21.00
CA VAL A 3 16.00 -19.95 20.57
C VAL A 3 15.40 -19.09 21.68
N ARG A 4 14.98 -17.86 21.36
CA ARG A 4 14.20 -17.00 22.26
C ARG A 4 12.82 -16.81 21.65
N THR A 5 11.77 -16.99 22.43
CA THR A 5 10.39 -16.79 21.95
C THR A 5 9.69 -15.70 22.75
N ARG A 6 8.77 -14.99 22.10
CA ARG A 6 7.85 -14.05 22.76
C ARG A 6 6.46 -14.13 22.12
N ILE A 7 5.43 -13.84 22.90
CA ILE A 7 4.06 -13.71 22.41
C ILE A 7 3.85 -12.23 22.06
N ALA A 8 3.43 -11.95 20.83
CA ALA A 8 3.07 -10.63 20.35
C ALA A 8 1.55 -10.55 20.21
N LEU A 9 0.94 -9.62 20.95
CA LEU A 9 -0.50 -9.41 20.89
C LEU A 9 -0.86 -8.70 19.57
N GLY A 10 -1.84 -9.25 18.85
CA GLY A 10 -2.44 -8.60 17.69
C GLY A 10 -3.18 -7.33 18.11
N LYS A 11 -3.25 -6.35 17.21
CA LYS A 11 -3.85 -5.05 17.52
C LYS A 11 -5.35 -5.21 17.76
N THR A 12 -5.85 -4.47 18.74
CA THR A 12 -7.28 -4.24 18.92
C THR A 12 -7.60 -2.86 18.39
N ARG A 13 -8.57 -2.75 17.49
CA ARG A 13 -9.00 -1.47 16.94
C ARG A 13 -10.51 -1.43 16.84
N LYS A 14 -11.07 -0.24 17.05
CA LYS A 14 -12.50 -0.01 16.88
C LYS A 14 -12.81 0.11 15.39
N ASN A 15 -13.79 -0.66 14.91
CA ASN A 15 -14.28 -0.51 13.56
C ASN A 15 -15.22 0.70 13.49
N HIS A 16 -14.79 1.76 12.82
CA HIS A 16 -15.62 2.95 12.64
C HIS A 16 -16.79 2.69 11.67
N ASN A 17 -16.64 1.74 10.75
CA ASN A 17 -17.62 1.49 9.69
C ASN A 17 -18.74 0.54 10.12
N GLN A 18 -18.57 -0.23 11.20
CA GLN A 18 -19.60 -1.14 11.74
C GLN A 18 -19.83 -0.85 13.21
N SER A 19 -20.76 0.07 13.50
CA SER A 19 -21.44 0.26 14.79
C SER A 19 -20.57 0.15 16.05
N GLY A 20 -19.30 0.56 15.98
CA GLY A 20 -18.38 0.52 17.10
C GLY A 20 -17.88 -0.86 17.55
N ALA A 21 -18.04 -1.90 16.72
CA ALA A 21 -17.49 -3.23 17.00
C ALA A 21 -15.95 -3.20 17.13
N ILE A 22 -15.38 -4.10 17.93
CA ILE A 22 -13.92 -4.23 18.10
C ILE A 22 -13.40 -5.30 17.14
N ILE A 23 -12.44 -4.92 16.30
CA ILE A 23 -11.66 -5.87 15.49
C ILE A 23 -10.40 -6.20 16.29
N LYS A 24 -10.22 -7.50 16.56
CA LYS A 24 -9.01 -8.06 17.17
C LYS A 24 -8.24 -8.81 16.08
N GLU A 25 -7.01 -8.39 15.84
CA GLU A 25 -6.06 -9.13 15.02
C GLU A 25 -5.51 -10.32 15.82
N ASP A 26 -5.10 -11.38 15.13
CA ASP A 26 -4.58 -12.59 15.75
C ASP A 26 -3.26 -12.33 16.51
N ASP A 27 -3.13 -12.97 17.66
CA ASP A 27 -1.88 -12.96 18.43
C ASP A 27 -0.87 -13.90 17.76
N MET A 28 0.40 -13.50 17.72
CA MET A 28 1.47 -14.24 17.05
C MET A 28 2.56 -14.67 18.04
N LYS A 29 3.07 -15.89 17.88
CA LYS A 29 4.28 -16.34 18.60
C LYS A 29 5.52 -16.09 17.75
N LEU A 30 6.37 -15.18 18.18
CA LEU A 30 7.61 -14.82 17.49
C LEU A 30 8.77 -15.62 18.07
N ALA A 31 9.63 -16.14 17.19
CA ALA A 31 10.85 -16.86 17.56
C ALA A 31 12.09 -16.18 16.94
N TYR A 32 13.08 -15.90 17.77
CA TYR A 32 14.40 -15.42 17.40
C TYR A 32 15.38 -16.57 17.53
N VAL A 33 15.94 -17.02 16.40
CA VAL A 33 16.82 -18.18 16.34
C VAL A 33 18.25 -17.71 16.08
N ILE A 34 19.19 -18.14 16.92
CA ILE A 34 20.62 -17.89 16.77
C ILE A 34 21.26 -19.11 16.13
N LEU A 35 21.79 -18.92 14.91
CA LEU A 35 22.55 -19.92 14.17
C LEU A 35 23.90 -20.22 14.84
N PRO A 36 24.52 -21.38 14.55
CA PRO A 36 25.91 -21.64 14.91
C PRO A 36 26.85 -20.54 14.38
N LYS A 37 28.01 -20.36 15.03
CA LYS A 37 28.94 -19.26 14.71
C LYS A 37 29.47 -19.29 13.28
N ASP A 38 29.47 -20.45 12.64
CA ASP A 38 30.02 -20.67 11.31
C ASP A 38 29.01 -20.32 10.19
N GLN A 39 27.78 -19.94 10.55
CA GLN A 39 26.71 -19.68 9.59
C GLN A 39 26.16 -18.26 9.74
N SER A 40 25.93 -17.59 8.61
CA SER A 40 25.26 -16.30 8.55
C SER A 40 24.00 -16.38 7.70
N PHE A 41 23.01 -15.57 8.05
CA PHE A 41 21.77 -15.47 7.29
C PHE A 41 21.44 -13.99 7.09
N VAL A 42 21.18 -13.62 5.85
CA VAL A 42 20.66 -12.31 5.47
C VAL A 42 19.34 -12.55 4.75
N PHE A 43 18.29 -11.84 5.15
CA PHE A 43 16.98 -11.99 4.53
C PHE A 43 17.08 -11.56 3.05
N PRO A 44 16.71 -12.44 2.10
CA PRO A 44 16.87 -12.12 0.68
C PRO A 44 15.89 -11.02 0.25
N LYS A 45 16.26 -10.26 -0.79
CA LYS A 45 15.34 -9.32 -1.44
C LYS A 45 14.31 -10.11 -2.24
N LEU A 46 13.11 -10.29 -1.69
CA LEU A 46 12.02 -11.06 -2.32
C LEU A 46 11.34 -10.29 -3.46
N PHE A 47 11.28 -8.97 -3.37
CA PHE A 47 10.60 -8.12 -4.34
C PHE A 47 11.64 -7.34 -5.14
N GLN A 48 11.60 -7.48 -6.46
CA GLN A 48 12.42 -6.66 -7.37
C GLN A 48 11.88 -5.23 -7.38
N ASP A 49 12.75 -4.24 -7.65
CA ASP A 49 12.29 -2.89 -7.95
C ASP A 49 11.72 -2.92 -9.37
N VAL A 50 10.51 -3.47 -9.49
CA VAL A 50 9.78 -3.45 -10.74
C VAL A 50 9.43 -1.98 -10.96
N LYS A 51 10.11 -1.30 -11.88
CA LYS A 51 9.48 -0.19 -12.58
C LYS A 51 8.24 -0.82 -13.20
N SER A 52 7.09 -0.51 -12.64
CA SER A 52 5.83 -1.00 -13.15
C SER A 52 5.70 -0.48 -14.57
N ASP A 53 6.07 -1.29 -15.57
CA ASP A 53 5.59 -1.13 -16.95
C ASP A 53 4.05 -1.25 -17.00
N VAL A 54 3.42 -1.55 -15.86
CA VAL A 54 1.99 -1.42 -15.62
C VAL A 54 1.58 0.05 -15.73
N ASP A 55 0.93 0.31 -16.86
CA ASP A 55 -0.02 1.38 -17.11
C ASP A 55 0.52 2.81 -17.24
N ASP A 56 1.78 2.98 -17.63
CA ASP A 56 2.26 4.28 -18.11
C ASP A 56 1.34 4.84 -19.21
N LYS A 57 0.77 3.98 -20.07
CA LYS A 57 -0.19 4.43 -21.09
C LYS A 57 -1.48 4.95 -20.49
N SER A 58 -2.14 4.21 -19.59
CA SER A 58 -3.41 4.66 -19.00
C SER A 58 -3.22 5.86 -18.08
N ILE A 59 -2.10 5.95 -17.36
CA ILE A 59 -1.73 7.10 -16.55
C ILE A 59 -1.45 8.32 -17.44
N ASN A 60 -0.70 8.15 -18.53
CA ASN A 60 -0.42 9.25 -19.46
C ASN A 60 -1.68 9.72 -20.21
N GLU A 61 -2.57 8.79 -20.59
CA GLU A 61 -3.88 9.11 -21.18
C GLU A 61 -4.75 9.88 -20.19
N ALA A 62 -4.87 9.40 -18.94
CA ALA A 62 -5.63 10.10 -17.90
C ALA A 62 -5.06 11.50 -17.59
N GLN A 63 -3.73 11.65 -17.59
CA GLN A 63 -3.08 12.95 -17.43
C GLN A 63 -3.36 13.89 -18.60
N LYS A 64 -3.35 13.36 -19.83
CA LYS A 64 -3.65 14.14 -21.04
C LYS A 64 -5.10 14.61 -21.04
N ASP A 65 -6.05 13.72 -20.76
CA ASP A 65 -7.48 14.04 -20.70
C ASP A 65 -7.77 15.10 -19.64
N LEU A 66 -7.12 15.02 -18.48
CA LEU A 66 -7.23 16.03 -17.42
C LEU A 66 -6.70 17.41 -17.89
N LYS A 67 -5.58 17.42 -18.62
CA LYS A 67 -5.01 18.66 -19.17
C LYS A 67 -5.95 19.28 -20.21
N ASP A 68 -6.48 18.48 -21.13
CA ASP A 68 -7.40 18.93 -22.18
C ASP A 68 -8.70 19.48 -21.57
N PHE A 69 -9.20 18.86 -20.49
CA PHE A 69 -10.36 19.35 -19.74
C PHE A 69 -10.09 20.72 -19.07
N LEU A 70 -8.93 20.89 -18.43
CA LEU A 70 -8.55 22.16 -17.80
C LEU A 70 -8.38 23.29 -18.82
N GLU A 71 -7.88 23.00 -20.01
CA GLU A 71 -7.76 23.99 -21.08
C GLU A 71 -9.13 24.47 -21.58
N THR A 72 -10.12 23.58 -21.65
CA THR A 72 -11.46 23.87 -22.15
C THR A 72 -12.35 24.55 -21.08
N SER A 73 -12.11 24.28 -19.79
CA SER A 73 -12.93 24.76 -18.66
C SER A 73 -12.56 26.16 -18.13
N LYS A 74 -11.74 26.94 -18.84
CA LYS A 74 -11.22 28.25 -18.39
C LYS A 74 -12.25 29.36 -18.12
N ALA A 75 -13.51 29.24 -18.57
CA ALA A 75 -14.51 30.28 -18.28
C ALA A 75 -15.46 29.84 -17.16
N PRO A 76 -15.56 30.61 -16.06
CA PRO A 76 -16.37 30.25 -14.90
C PRO A 76 -17.87 30.34 -15.23
N GLY A 77 -18.66 29.40 -14.69
CA GLY A 77 -20.12 29.43 -14.74
C GLY A 77 -20.77 28.79 -15.98
N MET A 78 -20.01 28.33 -16.99
CA MET A 78 -20.55 27.64 -18.16
C MET A 78 -19.84 26.29 -18.37
N PRO A 79 -20.57 25.15 -18.37
CA PRO A 79 -19.95 23.85 -18.59
C PRO A 79 -19.26 23.78 -19.97
N ALA A 80 -18.09 23.16 -20.00
CA ALA A 80 -17.21 23.13 -21.17
C ALA A 80 -17.85 22.53 -22.44
N TRP A 81 -18.79 21.58 -22.29
CA TRP A 81 -19.44 20.89 -23.40
C TRP A 81 -20.50 21.73 -24.14
N PHE A 82 -20.95 22.87 -23.58
CA PHE A 82 -21.83 23.83 -24.26
C PHE A 82 -21.07 24.77 -25.22
N ARG A 83 -19.75 24.62 -25.37
CA ARG A 83 -18.90 25.46 -26.24
C ARG A 83 -18.60 24.82 -27.62
N ILE A 84 -19.43 23.86 -28.04
CA ILE A 84 -19.38 23.25 -29.37
C ILE A 84 -19.80 24.25 -30.46
#